data_AF-A0A3D8PJ78-F1
#
_entry.id   AF-A0A3D8PJ78-F1
#
_cell.length_a   1.000
_cell.length_b   1.000
_cell.length_c   1.000
_cell.angle_alpha   90.00
_cell.angle_beta   90.00
_cell.angle_gamma   90.00
#
_symmetry.space_group_name_H-M   'P 1'
#
loop_
_entity.id
_entity.type
_entity.pdbx_description
1 polymer ?
#
loop_
_entity_poly.entity_id
_entity_poly.type
_entity_poly.pdbx_seq_one_letter_code
_entity_poly.pdbx_strand_id
1 'polypeptide(L)'
;MIECPWRLQASNEVLIGYSDCIQKPDGYSHKNVEKILLGRRIINIIHFEGISDLVVEFEGSIYLELFHDSNYFEGWQLRGDNGFYLFTLPGGTYSD
;
A
#
# COMPACT_ATOMS: atom_id res chain seq x y z
N MET A 1 -8.32 -5.92 0.24
CA MET A 1 -7.14 -6.81 0.19
C MET A 1 -6.08 -6.04 -0.58
N ILE A 2 -4.83 -6.00 -0.12
CA ILE A 2 -3.74 -5.38 -0.87
C ILE A 2 -3.07 -6.52 -1.62
N GLU A 3 -3.16 -6.50 -2.95
CA GLU A 3 -2.78 -7.62 -3.81
C GLU A 3 -1.48 -7.36 -4.61
N CYS A 4 -0.86 -6.20 -4.40
CA CYS A 4 0.47 -5.86 -4.89
C CYS A 4 1.53 -5.98 -3.79
N PRO A 5 2.83 -5.83 -4.09
CA PRO A 5 3.80 -5.63 -3.05
C PRO A 5 3.56 -4.34 -2.29
N TRP A 6 3.72 -4.44 -1.00
CA TRP A 6 3.57 -3.32 -0.09
C TRP A 6 4.52 -3.50 1.10
N ARG A 7 4.78 -2.41 1.79
CA ARG A 7 5.40 -2.47 3.12
C ARG A 7 4.83 -1.42 4.05
N LEU A 8 4.73 -1.79 5.31
CA LEU A 8 4.41 -0.91 6.41
C LEU A 8 5.71 -0.45 7.06
N GLN A 9 5.93 0.85 7.11
CA GLN A 9 7.12 1.47 7.68
C GLN A 9 6.75 2.34 8.89
N ALA A 10 7.60 2.34 9.90
CA ALA A 10 7.56 3.33 10.97
C ALA A 10 8.98 3.59 11.48
N SER A 11 9.27 4.80 11.94
CA SER A 11 10.59 5.15 12.51
C SER A 11 11.78 4.78 11.62
N ASN A 12 11.61 4.90 10.29
CA ASN A 12 12.59 4.52 9.26
C ASN A 12 12.87 3.02 9.11
N GLU A 13 12.06 2.14 9.71
CA GLU A 13 12.21 0.69 9.61
C GLU A 13 10.98 0.05 8.98
N VAL A 14 11.19 -1.07 8.25
CA VAL A 14 10.10 -1.89 7.76
C VAL A 14 9.57 -2.74 8.91
N LEU A 15 8.30 -2.53 9.26
CA LEU A 15 7.62 -3.32 10.30
C LEU A 15 7.14 -4.66 9.75
N ILE A 16 6.46 -4.62 8.59
CA ILE A 16 5.87 -5.77 7.92
C ILE A 16 5.83 -5.49 6.41
N GLY A 17 6.35 -6.41 5.61
CA GLY A 17 6.22 -6.39 4.16
C GLY A 17 5.31 -7.49 3.62
N TYR A 18 4.88 -7.33 2.37
CA TYR A 18 4.15 -8.35 1.62
C TYR A 18 4.88 -9.72 1.63
N SER A 19 6.20 -9.72 1.44
CA SER A 19 7.02 -10.93 1.45
C SER A 19 7.01 -11.65 2.81
N ASP A 20 6.89 -10.93 3.92
CA ASP A 20 6.84 -11.54 5.26
C ASP A 20 5.57 -12.36 5.44
N CYS A 21 4.44 -11.85 4.94
CA CYS A 21 3.16 -12.57 4.95
C CYS A 21 3.19 -13.84 4.08
N ILE A 22 4.00 -13.88 3.03
CA ILE A 22 4.16 -15.05 2.16
C ILE A 22 5.14 -16.06 2.74
N GLN A 23 6.32 -15.58 3.16
CA GLN A 23 7.44 -16.45 3.54
C GLN A 23 7.35 -16.93 4.99
N LYS A 24 6.63 -16.19 5.85
CA LYS A 24 6.44 -16.54 7.26
C LYS A 24 4.99 -16.27 7.71
N PRO A 25 4.00 -16.96 7.12
CA PRO A 25 2.58 -16.72 7.36
C PRO A 25 2.14 -16.98 8.82
N ASP A 26 2.89 -17.80 9.57
CA ASP A 26 2.64 -18.05 11.00
C ASP A 26 3.06 -16.88 11.91
N GLY A 27 3.92 -15.99 11.42
CA GLY A 27 4.43 -14.82 12.15
C GLY A 27 3.84 -13.49 11.70
N TYR A 28 3.49 -13.37 10.42
CA TYR A 28 3.04 -12.14 9.80
C TYR A 28 1.81 -12.36 8.93
N SER A 29 0.85 -11.44 9.04
CA SER A 29 -0.38 -11.46 8.25
C SER A 29 -0.90 -10.03 8.04
N HIS A 30 -1.83 -9.86 7.11
CA HIS A 30 -2.53 -8.59 6.93
C HIS A 30 -3.28 -8.11 8.19
N LYS A 31 -3.65 -9.03 9.09
CA LYS A 31 -4.27 -8.66 10.38
C LYS A 31 -3.31 -7.90 11.29
N ASN A 32 -1.99 -8.12 11.16
CA ASN A 32 -1.01 -7.35 11.90
C ASN A 32 -0.98 -5.89 11.42
N VAL A 33 -1.04 -5.68 10.10
CA VAL A 33 -1.12 -4.34 9.48
C VAL A 33 -2.40 -3.63 9.92
N GLU A 34 -3.54 -4.31 9.82
CA GLU A 34 -4.84 -3.77 10.25
C GLU A 34 -4.79 -3.31 11.71
N LYS A 35 -4.27 -4.13 12.63
CA LYS A 35 -4.12 -3.75 14.04
C LYS A 35 -3.26 -2.50 14.25
N ILE A 36 -2.25 -2.28 13.41
CA ILE A 36 -1.37 -1.11 13.52
C ILE A 36 -2.08 0.13 12.98
N LEU A 37 -2.80 0.01 11.86
CA LEU A 37 -3.40 1.15 11.16
C LEU A 37 -4.79 1.53 11.68
N LEU A 38 -5.55 0.59 12.25
CA LEU A 38 -6.93 0.83 12.68
C LEU A 38 -6.99 1.93 13.74
N GLY A 39 -7.89 2.89 13.53
CA GLY A 39 -8.06 4.05 14.40
C GLY A 39 -7.04 5.17 14.18
N ARG A 40 -6.05 4.99 13.29
CA ARG A 40 -5.14 6.07 12.89
C ARG A 40 -5.74 6.90 11.78
N ARG A 41 -5.59 8.22 11.90
CA ARG A 41 -5.98 9.16 10.86
C ARG A 41 -4.97 9.14 9.72
N ILE A 42 -5.47 9.15 8.48
CA ILE A 42 -4.65 9.42 7.29
C ILE A 42 -4.28 10.90 7.30
N ILE A 43 -2.99 11.19 7.24
CA ILE A 43 -2.43 12.55 7.23
C ILE A 43 -2.20 13.02 5.80
N ASN A 44 -1.74 12.13 4.93
CA ASN A 44 -1.41 12.45 3.56
C ASN A 44 -1.51 11.21 2.66
N ILE A 45 -1.68 11.45 1.36
CA ILE A 45 -1.57 10.45 0.30
C ILE A 45 -0.63 11.04 -0.75
N ILE A 46 0.48 10.37 -1.00
CA ILE A 46 1.52 10.79 -1.94
C ILE A 46 1.55 9.79 -3.08
N HIS A 47 1.44 10.29 -4.31
CA HIS A 47 1.51 9.47 -5.52
C HIS A 47 2.76 9.84 -6.31
N PHE A 48 3.61 8.85 -6.58
CA PHE A 48 4.82 8.98 -7.38
C PHE A 48 4.54 8.60 -8.84
N GLU A 49 4.06 9.56 -9.63
CA GLU A 49 3.55 9.36 -10.99
C GLU A 49 4.54 8.63 -11.95
N GLY A 50 5.85 8.82 -11.76
CA GLY A 50 6.85 8.22 -12.66
C GLY A 50 7.00 6.71 -12.54
N ILE A 51 6.59 6.13 -11.40
CA ILE A 51 6.74 4.70 -11.10
C ILE A 51 5.45 4.08 -10.56
N SER A 52 4.40 4.88 -10.38
CA SER A 52 3.09 4.41 -9.90
C SER A 52 3.07 3.87 -8.50
N ASP A 53 4.01 4.33 -7.67
CA ASP A 53 3.99 4.01 -6.25
C ASP A 53 3.05 4.94 -5.51
N LEU A 54 2.33 4.40 -4.54
CA LEU A 54 1.43 5.16 -3.67
C LEU A 54 1.87 5.01 -2.22
N VAL A 55 1.98 6.13 -1.52
CA VAL A 55 2.31 6.17 -0.09
C VAL A 55 1.17 6.81 0.68
N VAL A 56 0.61 6.07 1.62
CA VAL A 56 -0.39 6.57 2.56
C VAL A 56 0.29 6.82 3.89
N GLU A 57 0.34 8.08 4.31
CA GLU A 57 0.88 8.49 5.61
C GLU A 57 -0.23 8.53 6.65
N PHE A 58 0.04 7.92 7.81
CA PHE A 58 -0.83 7.88 8.97
C PHE A 58 -0.21 8.62 10.15
N GLU A 59 -1.07 9.02 11.08
CA GLU A 59 -0.66 9.65 12.33
C GLU A 59 0.35 8.79 13.11
N GLY A 60 1.40 9.45 13.63
CA GLY A 60 2.50 8.80 14.32
C GLY A 60 3.64 8.36 13.40
N SER A 61 3.79 8.99 12.22
CA SER A 61 4.89 8.74 11.27
C SER A 61 4.94 7.28 10.81
N ILE A 62 3.77 6.77 10.42
CA ILE A 62 3.59 5.43 9.87
C ILE A 62 3.22 5.56 8.40
N TYR A 63 3.86 4.76 7.56
CA TYR A 63 3.70 4.83 6.11
C TYR A 63 3.29 3.45 5.59
N LEU A 64 2.21 3.39 4.83
CA LEU A 64 1.88 2.24 4.00
C LEU A 64 2.30 2.57 2.57
N GLU A 65 3.32 1.90 2.09
CA GLU A 65 3.87 2.10 0.74
C GLU A 65 3.41 0.93 -0.13
N LEU A 66 2.84 1.26 -1.29
CA LEU A 66 2.30 0.34 -2.28
C LEU A 66 3.15 0.48 -3.54
N PHE A 67 3.76 -0.61 -3.99
CA PHE A 67 4.71 -0.59 -5.09
C PHE A 67 4.13 -1.21 -6.36
N HIS A 68 4.44 -0.61 -7.51
CA HIS A 68 4.14 -1.22 -8.80
C HIS A 68 5.33 -2.05 -9.28
N ASP A 69 5.29 -3.37 -9.09
CA ASP A 69 6.39 -4.28 -9.46
C ASP A 69 6.09 -5.19 -10.67
N SER A 70 4.91 -5.06 -11.29
CA SER A 70 4.43 -6.01 -12.30
C SER A 70 4.12 -5.36 -13.63
N ASN A 71 4.64 -5.93 -14.72
CA ASN A 71 4.19 -5.59 -16.09
C ASN A 71 3.02 -6.47 -16.56
N TYR A 72 2.49 -7.33 -15.69
CA TYR A 72 1.41 -8.26 -16.01
C TYR A 72 0.14 -8.00 -15.20
N PHE A 73 0.30 -7.62 -13.93
CA PHE A 73 -0.80 -7.32 -13.02
C PHE A 73 -0.94 -5.81 -12.76
N GLU A 74 -2.17 -5.41 -12.45
CA GLU A 74 -2.46 -4.12 -11.82
C GLU A 74 -1.79 -4.05 -10.44
N GLY A 75 -1.33 -2.87 -10.04
CA GLY A 75 -0.73 -2.62 -8.73
C GLY A 75 -1.78 -2.34 -7.65
N TRP A 76 -2.35 -1.15 -7.65
CA TRP A 76 -3.32 -0.72 -6.64
C TRP A 76 -4.50 0.01 -7.25
N GLN A 77 -5.57 0.10 -6.46
CA GLN A 77 -6.76 0.88 -6.76
C GLN A 77 -7.13 1.75 -5.55
N LEU A 78 -7.57 2.96 -5.80
CA LEU A 78 -8.06 3.92 -4.82
C LEU A 78 -9.52 4.26 -5.17
N ARG A 79 -10.43 4.01 -4.22
CA ARG A 79 -11.86 4.27 -4.36
C ARG A 79 -12.29 5.31 -3.33
N GLY A 80 -13.01 6.34 -3.79
CA GLY A 80 -13.63 7.36 -2.95
C GLY A 80 -15.15 7.27 -2.96
N ASP A 81 -15.79 7.77 -1.89
CA ASP A 81 -17.25 7.73 -1.72
C ASP A 81 -18.02 8.61 -2.73
N ASN A 82 -17.32 9.50 -3.43
CA ASN A 82 -17.86 10.40 -4.45
C ASN A 82 -17.83 9.82 -5.88
N GLY A 83 -17.66 8.50 -6.02
CA GLY A 83 -17.49 7.84 -7.31
C GLY A 83 -16.09 8.02 -7.91
N PHE A 84 -15.14 8.60 -7.17
CA PHE A 84 -13.74 8.62 -7.55
C PHE A 84 -13.18 7.20 -7.60
N TYR A 85 -12.55 6.86 -8.72
CA TYR A 85 -11.87 5.60 -8.90
C TYR A 85 -10.59 5.82 -9.68
N LEU A 86 -9.47 5.41 -9.12
CA LEU A 86 -8.16 5.45 -9.75
C LEU A 86 -7.53 4.08 -9.60
N PHE A 87 -6.95 3.54 -10.66
CA PHE A 87 -6.24 2.27 -10.60
C PHE A 87 -5.05 2.25 -11.56
N THR A 88 -4.02 1.51 -11.17
CA THR A 88 -2.84 1.28 -12.00
C THR A 88 -3.07 0.12 -12.95
N LEU A 89 -2.77 0.30 -14.22
CA LEU A 89 -2.72 -0.74 -15.24
C LEU A 89 -1.40 -1.54 -15.15
N PRO A 90 -1.32 -2.73 -15.79
CA PRO A 90 -0.06 -3.44 -15.94
C PRO A 90 1.05 -2.53 -16.48
N GLY A 91 2.24 -2.64 -15.88
CA GLY A 91 3.39 -1.80 -16.23
C GLY A 91 3.37 -0.41 -15.60
N GLY A 92 2.37 -0.09 -14.78
CA GLY A 92 2.35 1.12 -13.97
C GLY A 92 1.87 2.34 -14.74
N THR A 93 1.00 2.19 -15.73
CA THR A 93 0.23 3.34 -16.27
C THR A 93 -1.10 3.46 -15.52
N TYR A 94 -1.90 4.49 -15.79
CA TYR A 94 -3.19 4.71 -15.10
C TYR A 94 -4.35 4.77 -16.08
N SER A 95 -5.53 4.47 -15.57
CA SER A 95 -6.81 4.81 -16.18
C SER A 95 -7.73 5.41 -15.14
N ASP A 96 -8.54 6.37 -15.59
CA ASP A 96 -9.52 7.11 -14.79
C ASP A 96 -10.95 6.66 -15.14
#